data_AF-A0A6L3N297-F1
#
_entry.id   AF-A0A6L3N297-F1
#
_cell.length_a   1.000
_cell.length_b   1.000
_cell.length_c   1.000
_cell.angle_alpha   90.00
_cell.angle_beta   90.00
_cell.angle_gamma   90.00
#
_symmetry.space_group_name_H-M   'P 1'
#
loop_
_entity.id
_entity.type
_entity.pdbx_description
1 polymer ?
#
loop_
_entity_poly.entity_id
_entity_poly.type
_entity_poly.pdbx_seq_one_letter_code
_entity_poly.pdbx_strand_id
1 'polypeptide(L)'
;MWLAGVAHTQAGHPPAAGSQPGAAAKPVCVDAEVDGRRALSYDCLSAQLKPKGTPQAGASQASTEGLAKAPSNRLGTFNLSAERNRFGTNWGKSATPQRPAPPVAVPPK
;
A
#
# COMPACT_ATOMS: atom_id res chain seq x y z
N MET A 1 -15.52 -55.87 30.25
CA MET A 1 -14.06 -55.74 30.13
C MET A 1 -13.78 -54.42 29.42
N TRP A 2 -13.56 -53.33 30.17
CA TRP A 2 -13.27 -51.98 29.64
C TRP A 2 -11.75 -51.82 29.50
N LEU A 3 -11.27 -51.33 28.36
CA LEU A 3 -9.88 -50.94 28.14
C LEU A 3 -9.70 -49.48 28.59
N ALA A 4 -8.87 -49.30 29.61
CA ALA A 4 -8.51 -48.01 30.18
C ALA A 4 -7.49 -47.27 29.30
N GLY A 5 -7.72 -45.97 29.08
CA GLY A 5 -6.81 -45.08 28.39
C GLY A 5 -5.63 -44.64 29.25
N VAL A 6 -4.49 -44.38 28.60
CA VAL A 6 -3.32 -43.74 29.20
C VAL A 6 -3.34 -42.25 28.86
N ALA A 7 -3.44 -41.43 29.91
CA ALA A 7 -3.32 -39.99 29.85
C ALA A 7 -1.85 -39.59 30.04
N HIS A 8 -1.30 -38.83 29.10
CA HIS A 8 0.00 -38.17 29.28
C HIS A 8 -0.19 -36.90 30.09
N THR A 9 0.43 -36.85 31.27
CA THR A 9 0.49 -35.66 32.12
C THR A 9 1.58 -34.72 31.60
N GLN A 10 1.18 -33.56 31.07
CA GLN A 10 2.11 -32.45 30.82
C GLN A 10 2.20 -31.61 32.11
N ALA A 11 3.37 -31.67 32.75
CA ALA A 11 3.69 -30.81 33.90
C ALA A 11 3.67 -29.34 33.46
N GLY A 12 2.90 -28.53 34.18
CA GLY A 12 2.64 -27.14 33.87
C GLY A 12 3.90 -26.26 33.92
N HIS A 13 4.02 -25.36 32.95
CA HIS A 13 4.87 -24.20 33.06
C HIS A 13 4.20 -23.18 34.01
N PRO A 14 4.95 -22.51 34.90
CA PRO A 14 4.37 -21.45 35.73
C PRO A 14 3.89 -20.29 34.83
N PRO A 15 2.75 -19.66 35.16
CA PRO A 15 2.32 -18.47 34.44
C PRO A 15 3.29 -17.32 34.76
N ALA A 16 3.98 -16.82 33.72
CA ALA A 16 4.68 -15.55 33.83
C ALA A 16 3.64 -14.45 34.12
N ALA A 17 3.86 -13.74 35.21
CA ALA A 17 3.02 -12.64 35.65
C ALA A 17 2.92 -11.54 34.56
N GLY A 18 1.69 -11.16 34.25
CA GLY A 18 1.25 -9.90 33.65
C GLY A 18 2.23 -9.12 32.79
N SER A 19 2.26 -9.41 31.50
CA SER A 19 2.56 -8.37 30.51
C SER A 19 1.25 -7.69 30.16
N GLN A 20 1.05 -6.46 30.65
CA GLN A 20 0.00 -5.57 30.16
C GLN A 20 0.12 -5.51 28.62
N PRO A 21 -0.99 -5.50 27.85
CA PRO A 21 -0.93 -5.20 26.44
C PRO A 21 -0.50 -3.74 26.28
N GLY A 22 0.80 -3.51 26.30
CA GLY A 22 1.40 -2.28 25.82
C GLY A 22 0.94 -2.08 24.39
N ALA A 23 0.62 -0.84 24.03
CA ALA A 23 0.27 -0.46 22.67
C ALA A 23 1.20 -1.19 21.70
N ALA A 24 0.62 -2.03 20.83
CA ALA A 24 1.38 -2.90 19.93
C ALA A 24 2.47 -2.06 19.25
N ALA A 25 3.73 -2.30 19.64
CA ALA A 25 4.86 -1.57 19.10
C ALA A 25 4.85 -1.78 17.58
N LYS A 26 5.01 -0.70 16.83
CA LYS A 26 5.13 -0.80 15.37
C LYS A 26 6.27 -1.79 15.06
N PRO A 27 6.07 -2.75 14.14
CA PRO A 27 7.12 -3.70 13.80
C PRO A 27 8.35 -2.94 13.31
N VAL A 28 9.51 -3.28 13.85
CA VAL A 28 10.81 -2.72 13.44
C VAL A 28 11.29 -3.53 12.24
N CYS A 29 11.50 -2.88 11.10
CA CYS A 29 12.10 -3.52 9.93
C CYS A 29 13.62 -3.45 10.01
N VAL A 30 14.29 -4.60 9.82
CA VAL A 30 15.75 -4.70 9.83
C VAL A 30 16.17 -5.48 8.59
N ASP A 31 17.11 -4.93 7.82
CA ASP A 31 17.77 -5.64 6.74
C ASP A 31 19.06 -6.27 7.26
N ALA A 32 19.39 -7.47 6.79
CA ALA A 32 20.64 -8.13 7.11
C ALA A 32 21.61 -8.06 5.93
N GLU A 33 22.91 -8.00 6.21
CA GLU A 33 23.95 -8.14 5.19
C GLU A 33 24.82 -9.34 5.53
N VAL A 34 25.03 -10.21 4.55
CA VAL A 34 25.87 -11.41 4.66
C VAL A 34 26.75 -11.46 3.41
N ASP A 35 28.06 -11.54 3.59
CA ASP A 35 29.05 -11.59 2.49
C ASP A 35 28.90 -10.44 1.47
N GLY A 36 28.65 -9.22 1.96
CA GLY A 36 28.45 -8.03 1.13
C GLY A 36 27.15 -8.05 0.31
N ARG A 37 26.25 -9.02 0.55
CA ARG A 37 24.93 -9.09 -0.05
C ARG A 37 23.86 -8.74 0.97
N ARG A 38 23.05 -7.73 0.63
CA ARG A 38 21.95 -7.27 1.47
C ARG A 38 20.69 -8.11 1.24
N ALA A 39 20.20 -8.75 2.28
CA ALA A 39 18.89 -9.37 2.34
C ALA A 39 17.88 -8.35 2.87
N LEU A 40 17.00 -7.87 2.00
CA LEU A 40 15.95 -6.91 2.35
C LEU A 40 14.79 -7.60 3.06
N SER A 41 14.25 -6.93 4.07
CA SER A 41 13.05 -7.35 4.82
C SER A 41 11.76 -7.05 4.05
N TYR A 42 11.58 -7.69 2.89
CA TYR A 42 10.45 -7.43 1.99
C TYR A 42 9.07 -7.60 2.63
N ASP A 43 8.90 -8.55 3.55
CA ASP A 43 7.62 -8.73 4.26
C ASP A 43 7.28 -7.52 5.12
N CYS A 44 8.28 -6.97 5.81
CA CYS A 44 8.12 -5.79 6.66
C CYS A 44 7.85 -4.55 5.80
N LEU A 45 8.59 -4.38 4.70
CA LEU A 45 8.35 -3.29 3.74
C LEU A 45 6.94 -3.38 3.13
N SER A 46 6.50 -4.57 2.74
CA SER A 46 5.17 -4.80 2.18
C SER A 46 4.07 -4.46 3.18
N ALA A 47 4.27 -4.78 4.46
CA ALA A 47 3.34 -4.42 5.54
C ALA A 47 3.28 -2.90 5.77
N GLN A 48 4.41 -2.18 5.68
CA GLN A 48 4.45 -0.73 5.82
C GLN A 48 3.78 0.00 4.64
N LEU A 49 3.95 -0.51 3.42
CA LEU A 49 3.39 0.08 2.21
C LEU A 49 1.91 -0.26 1.98
N LYS A 50 1.37 -1.22 2.74
CA LYS A 50 -0.03 -1.63 2.61
C LYS A 50 -0.96 -0.43 2.86
N PRO A 51 -1.79 -0.04 1.88
CA PRO A 51 -2.75 1.05 2.08
C PRO A 51 -3.64 0.73 3.27
N LYS A 52 -3.92 1.75 4.10
CA LYS A 52 -4.96 1.62 5.12
C LYS A 52 -6.26 1.30 4.39
N GLY A 53 -6.95 0.24 4.82
CA GLY A 53 -8.22 -0.16 4.23
C GLY A 53 -9.16 1.04 4.18
N THR A 54 -9.67 1.37 3.00
CA THR A 54 -10.73 2.36 2.88
C THR A 54 -11.96 1.81 3.60
N PRO A 55 -12.62 2.58 4.48
CA PRO A 55 -13.87 2.15 5.08
C PRO A 55 -14.82 1.74 3.96
N GLN A 56 -15.25 0.47 3.97
CA GLN A 56 -16.25 0.01 3.03
C GLN A 56 -17.51 0.82 3.32
N ALA A 57 -17.96 1.66 2.39
CA ALA A 57 -19.27 2.27 2.50
C ALA A 57 -20.28 1.12 2.70
N GLY A 58 -21.13 1.22 3.73
CA GLY A 58 -22.07 0.17 4.09
C GLY A 58 -22.85 -0.32 2.87
N ALA A 59 -23.22 -1.60 2.85
CA ALA A 59 -23.83 -2.35 1.75
C ALA A 59 -25.13 -1.76 1.14
N SER A 60 -25.55 -0.57 1.57
CA SER A 60 -26.77 0.13 1.19
C SER A 60 -26.56 1.26 0.18
N GLN A 61 -25.33 1.63 -0.17
CA GLN A 61 -25.07 2.49 -1.32
C GLN A 61 -24.92 1.60 -2.55
N ALA A 62 -25.83 1.71 -3.53
CA ALA A 62 -25.63 1.08 -4.82
C ALA A 62 -24.24 1.49 -5.35
N SER A 63 -23.41 0.51 -5.72
CA SER A 63 -22.03 0.75 -6.15
C SER A 63 -21.95 1.78 -7.29
N THR A 64 -22.99 1.86 -8.11
CA THR A 64 -23.16 2.83 -9.20
C THR A 64 -23.30 4.28 -8.70
N GLU A 65 -24.07 4.53 -7.64
CA GLU A 65 -24.27 5.86 -7.05
C GLU A 65 -22.95 6.40 -6.48
N GLY A 66 -22.19 5.53 -5.80
CA GLY A 66 -20.88 5.87 -5.27
C GLY A 66 -19.87 6.19 -6.37
N LEU A 67 -19.88 5.43 -7.47
CA LEU A 67 -19.03 5.69 -8.63
C LEU A 67 -19.46 6.95 -9.37
N ALA A 68 -20.76 7.24 -9.50
CA ALA A 68 -21.24 8.46 -10.16
C ALA A 68 -20.81 9.74 -9.42
N LYS A 69 -20.65 9.65 -8.09
CA LYS A 69 -20.17 10.76 -7.23
C LYS A 69 -18.66 10.76 -7.03
N ALA A 70 -17.95 9.74 -7.51
CA ALA A 70 -16.51 9.66 -7.34
C ALA A 70 -15.81 10.74 -8.19
N PRO A 71 -14.69 11.29 -7.72
CA PRO A 71 -13.97 12.30 -8.46
C PRO A 71 -13.35 11.68 -9.73
N SER A 72 -13.31 12.44 -10.83
CA SER A 72 -12.94 11.89 -12.15
C SER A 72 -11.52 11.30 -12.21
N ASN A 73 -10.60 11.79 -11.38
CA ASN A 73 -9.25 11.24 -11.26
C ASN A 73 -9.23 9.81 -10.65
N ARG A 74 -10.28 9.39 -9.95
CA ARG A 74 -10.45 8.00 -9.46
C ARG A 74 -11.09 7.09 -10.49
N LEU A 75 -11.99 7.63 -11.31
CA LEU A 75 -12.73 6.88 -12.33
C LEU A 75 -11.95 6.73 -13.64
N GLY A 76 -10.90 7.52 -13.86
CA GLY A 76 -10.22 7.59 -15.16
C GLY A 76 -11.05 8.27 -16.24
N THR A 77 -12.11 8.99 -15.85
CA THR A 77 -12.96 9.76 -16.76
C THR A 77 -12.36 11.13 -17.03
N PHE A 78 -12.98 11.89 -17.94
CA PHE A 78 -12.53 13.23 -18.30
C PHE A 78 -12.31 14.12 -17.06
N ASN A 79 -11.17 14.81 -17.03
CA ASN A 79 -10.84 15.80 -16.03
C ASN A 79 -10.24 17.04 -16.71
N LEU A 80 -10.96 18.15 -16.67
CA LEU A 80 -10.56 19.40 -17.34
C LEU A 80 -9.21 19.93 -16.87
N SER A 81 -8.91 19.86 -15.57
CA SER A 81 -7.64 20.33 -15.03
C SER A 81 -6.47 19.45 -15.49
N ALA A 82 -6.67 18.12 -15.51
CA ALA A 82 -5.67 17.19 -16.02
C ALA A 82 -5.38 17.44 -17.50
N GLU A 83 -6.42 17.67 -18.30
CA GLU A 83 -6.27 17.88 -19.74
C GLU A 83 -5.62 19.22 -20.06
N ARG A 84 -5.96 20.30 -19.33
CA ARG A 84 -5.26 21.59 -19.41
C ARG A 84 -3.77 21.46 -19.08
N ASN A 85 -3.41 20.67 -18.06
CA ASN A 85 -2.02 20.44 -17.70
C ASN A 85 -1.27 19.63 -18.77
N ARG A 86 -1.89 18.56 -19.30
CA ARG A 86 -1.30 17.68 -20.30
C ARG A 86 -1.09 18.38 -21.65
N PHE A 87 -2.06 19.17 -22.08
CA PHE A 87 -2.02 19.83 -23.39
C PHE A 87 -1.36 21.21 -23.33
N GLY A 88 -1.38 21.90 -22.19
CA GLY A 88 -0.80 23.24 -22.04
C GLY A 88 -1.28 24.19 -23.13
N THR A 89 -0.34 24.77 -23.88
CA THR A 89 -0.63 25.69 -25.00
C THR A 89 -1.39 25.06 -26.16
N ASN A 90 -1.40 23.73 -26.27
CA ASN A 90 -2.11 23.00 -27.32
C ASN A 90 -3.59 22.73 -26.96
N TRP A 91 -4.03 23.08 -25.75
CA TRP A 91 -5.41 22.87 -25.31
C TRP A 91 -6.40 23.60 -26.23
N GLY A 92 -7.37 22.84 -26.78
CA GLY A 92 -8.36 23.35 -27.72
C GLY A 92 -7.82 23.68 -29.12
N LYS A 93 -6.55 23.38 -29.41
CA LYS A 93 -5.90 23.67 -30.72
C LYS A 93 -5.40 22.43 -31.44
N SER A 94 -5.03 21.38 -30.70
CA SER A 94 -4.48 20.14 -31.25
C SER A 94 -4.88 18.93 -30.42
N ALA A 95 -4.96 17.77 -31.07
CA ALA A 95 -5.10 16.47 -30.42
C ALA A 95 -3.76 15.94 -29.83
N THR A 96 -2.65 16.62 -30.12
CA THR A 96 -1.32 16.26 -29.61
C THR A 96 -0.97 17.08 -28.35
N PRO A 97 -0.62 16.42 -27.23
CA PRO A 97 -0.17 17.11 -26.00
C PRO A 97 1.09 17.97 -26.20
N GLN A 98 1.27 18.99 -25.38
CA GLN A 98 2.51 19.77 -25.38
C GLN A 98 3.66 18.93 -24.83
N ARG A 99 4.76 18.85 -25.59
CA ARG A 99 6.04 18.29 -25.16
C ARG A 99 7.08 19.40 -25.21
N PRO A 100 7.87 19.61 -24.15
CA PRO A 100 9.04 20.48 -24.23
C PRO A 100 9.95 20.03 -25.38
N ALA A 101 10.58 20.99 -26.06
CA ALA A 101 11.61 20.67 -27.03
C ALA A 101 12.74 19.87 -26.34
N PRO A 102 13.35 18.90 -27.04
CA PRO A 102 14.53 18.22 -26.51
C PRO A 102 15.60 19.26 -26.12
N PRO A 103 16.33 19.04 -25.02
CA PRO A 103 17.42 19.94 -24.65
C PRO A 103 18.45 19.99 -25.77
N VAL A 104 18.95 21.19 -26.09
CA VAL A 104 20.07 21.35 -27.02
C VAL A 104 21.35 20.99 -26.30
N ALA A 105 22.12 20.05 -26.84
CA ALA A 105 23.43 19.71 -26.30
C ALA A 105 24.40 20.88 -26.53
N VAL A 106 24.77 21.58 -25.46
CA VAL A 106 25.81 22.61 -25.49
C VAL A 106 27.13 21.95 -25.09
N PRO A 107 28.17 21.96 -25.95
CA PRO A 107 29.46 21.39 -25.59
C PRO A 107 30.11 22.17 -24.43
N PRO A 108 30.88 21.51 -23.56
CA PRO A 108 31.65 22.18 -22.49
C PRO A 108 32.70 23.13 -23.10
N LYS A 109 32.99 24.22 -22.38
CA LYS A 109 33.95 25.26 -22.78
C LYS A 109 35.39 24.84 -22.51
#